data_AF-A0A8D8C938-F1
#
_entry.id   AF-A0A8D8C938-F1
#
_cell.length_a   1.000
_cell.length_b   1.000
_cell.length_c   1.000
_cell.angle_alpha   90.00
_cell.angle_beta   90.00
_cell.angle_gamma   90.00
#
_symmetry.space_group_name_H-M   'P 1'
#
loop_
_entity.id
_entity.type
_entity.pdbx_description
1 polymer ?
#
loop_
_entity_poly.entity_id
_entity_poly.type
_entity_poly.pdbx_seq_one_letter_code
_entity_poly.pdbx_strand_id
1 'polypeptide(L)'
;QVTVESSRRGLIVSFYREIFVNFDLFFFSIFPPTMGEEREATRTEYKLEMDSELRFEIENKNEKVTVTLMNGHAELFGTELVMRKPYEFGVGAKVAIFTYHGCTIELRGKPDVAYVARETPMVQYLNSNSALEHLRAKAEQDDTQGPVVMIVGPMDVGKTTLCRIFLNYAVRLGRRPIYVDLDVGQGGIAIPGTIGALLVERPAPVAEGFSQQAPLVYHFGHTSPSDNDVFYGVLISKLAETTLERLEANKKAKYSGMIINTCGWVKGGGYRHILHAIKAFEVNAVFVLDQERLYNELLRDVERAVQIVFLPKSGGVV
;
A
#
# COMPACT_ATOMS: atom_id res chain seq x y z
N GLN A 1 -53.21 23.92 50.70
CA GLN A 1 -52.91 22.62 50.06
C GLN A 1 -54.23 22.08 49.50
N VAL A 2 -54.19 21.41 48.34
CA VAL A 2 -55.32 21.03 47.43
C VAL A 2 -55.72 22.19 46.48
N THR A 3 -55.90 22.12 45.15
CA THR A 3 -55.73 21.14 44.03
C THR A 3 -56.01 21.92 42.71
N VAL A 4 -55.77 21.28 41.55
CA VAL A 4 -56.48 21.38 40.24
C VAL A 4 -55.62 21.81 39.03
N GLU A 5 -55.14 20.79 38.31
CA GLU A 5 -55.50 20.41 36.92
C GLU A 5 -55.59 21.42 35.74
N SER A 6 -54.96 20.98 34.64
CA SER A 6 -55.36 21.11 33.22
C SER A 6 -54.72 22.19 32.31
N SER A 7 -54.58 21.76 31.05
CA SER A 7 -54.39 22.53 29.80
C SER A 7 -52.98 22.90 29.36
N ARG A 8 -52.48 22.19 28.34
CA ARG A 8 -52.06 22.74 27.03
C ARG A 8 -51.43 21.64 26.15
N ARG A 9 -52.29 20.82 25.54
CA ARG A 9 -51.99 20.09 24.29
C ARG A 9 -52.97 20.58 23.24
N GLY A 10 -52.45 21.02 22.10
CA GLY A 10 -53.24 21.44 20.94
C GLY A 10 -53.23 22.95 20.74
N LEU A 11 -52.20 23.46 20.07
CA LEU A 11 -52.36 24.60 19.15
C LEU A 11 -51.14 24.87 18.23
N ILE A 12 -50.01 24.16 18.39
CA ILE A 12 -48.77 24.47 17.61
C ILE A 12 -48.49 23.46 16.48
N VAL A 13 -49.34 22.45 16.26
CA VAL A 13 -49.08 21.41 15.24
C VAL A 13 -49.75 21.69 13.88
N SER A 14 -50.56 22.74 13.74
CA SER A 14 -51.35 22.94 12.51
C SER A 14 -50.88 24.06 11.57
N PHE A 15 -49.79 24.77 11.86
CA PHE A 15 -49.36 25.92 11.04
C PHE A 15 -48.07 25.74 10.23
N TYR A 16 -47.37 24.60 10.38
CA TYR A 16 -46.11 24.35 9.66
C TYR A 16 -46.22 23.33 8.51
N ARG A 17 -47.42 22.78 8.24
CA ARG A 17 -47.59 21.73 7.22
C ARG A 17 -48.06 22.22 5.85
N GLU A 18 -48.41 23.49 5.69
CA GLU A 18 -48.93 24.04 4.42
C GLU A 18 -47.94 24.94 3.66
N ILE A 19 -46.76 25.25 4.22
CA ILE A 19 -45.77 26.11 3.53
C ILE A 19 -44.69 25.30 2.78
N PHE A 20 -44.53 24.01 3.07
CA PHE A 20 -43.45 23.20 2.48
C PHE A 20 -43.83 22.33 1.26
N VAL A 21 -45.10 22.30 0.84
CA VAL A 21 -45.53 21.40 -0.24
C VAL A 21 -45.62 22.09 -1.62
N ASN A 22 -45.48 23.41 -1.68
CA ASN A 22 -45.63 24.17 -2.94
C ASN A 22 -44.34 24.83 -3.47
N PHE A 23 -43.19 24.64 -2.83
CA PHE A 23 -41.92 25.18 -3.35
C PHE A 23 -41.15 24.21 -4.27
N ASP A 24 -41.48 22.91 -4.25
CA ASP A 24 -40.77 21.89 -5.06
C ASP A 24 -41.34 21.68 -6.47
N LEU A 25 -42.51 22.24 -6.80
CA LEU A 25 -43.17 22.03 -8.10
C LEU A 25 -43.02 23.20 -9.09
N PHE A 26 -42.45 24.33 -8.68
CA PHE A 26 -42.30 25.52 -9.54
C PHE A 26 -40.87 25.79 -10.02
N PHE A 27 -39.87 25.05 -9.55
CA PHE A 27 -38.48 25.19 -10.00
C PHE A 27 -38.06 24.19 -11.09
N PHE A 28 -38.97 23.32 -11.54
CA PHE A 28 -38.70 22.27 -12.53
C PHE A 28 -39.05 22.64 -13.99
N SER A 29 -39.44 23.88 -14.30
CA SER A 29 -39.92 24.23 -15.66
C SER A 29 -39.27 25.44 -16.35
N ILE A 30 -38.20 26.04 -15.82
CA ILE A 30 -37.57 27.24 -16.44
C ILE A 30 -36.08 27.08 -16.79
N PHE A 31 -35.44 25.98 -16.39
CA PHE A 31 -34.11 25.63 -16.90
C PHE A 31 -34.19 24.26 -17.57
N PRO A 32 -34.03 24.15 -18.91
CA PRO A 32 -33.72 22.85 -19.48
C PRO A 32 -32.46 22.35 -18.75
N PRO A 33 -32.34 21.05 -18.41
CA PRO A 33 -31.07 20.54 -17.94
C PRO A 33 -30.08 20.83 -19.07
N THR A 34 -29.17 21.77 -18.83
CA THR A 34 -27.96 21.86 -19.63
C THR A 34 -27.35 20.49 -19.54
N MET A 35 -27.47 19.71 -20.63
CA MET A 35 -26.58 18.60 -20.87
C MET A 35 -25.19 19.22 -20.77
N GLY A 36 -24.56 19.04 -19.61
CA GLY A 36 -23.14 19.25 -19.52
C GLY A 36 -22.57 18.40 -20.63
N GLU A 37 -21.90 19.04 -21.57
CA GLU A 37 -21.00 18.35 -22.47
C GLU A 37 -20.08 17.52 -21.56
N GLU A 38 -20.38 16.23 -21.41
CA GLU A 38 -19.35 15.26 -21.06
C GLU A 38 -18.32 15.44 -22.16
N ARG A 39 -17.30 16.29 -21.89
CA ARG A 39 -16.12 16.39 -22.72
C ARG A 39 -15.73 14.95 -23.01
N GLU A 40 -15.81 14.53 -24.28
CA GLU A 40 -15.42 13.18 -24.69
C GLU A 40 -14.05 12.91 -24.10
N ALA A 41 -14.02 12.17 -22.98
CA ALA A 41 -12.80 11.89 -22.28
C ALA A 41 -11.95 11.10 -23.27
N THR A 42 -10.77 11.64 -23.63
CA THR A 42 -9.86 10.99 -24.55
C THR A 42 -9.66 9.54 -24.11
N ARG A 43 -10.11 8.62 -24.97
CA ARG A 43 -10.05 7.18 -24.73
C ARG A 43 -8.87 6.64 -25.53
N THR A 44 -7.88 6.13 -24.82
CA THR A 44 -6.69 5.53 -25.42
C THR A 44 -6.64 4.06 -25.04
N GLU A 45 -6.49 3.20 -26.04
CA GLU A 45 -6.34 1.76 -25.84
C GLU A 45 -4.86 1.39 -25.91
N TYR A 46 -4.39 0.66 -24.90
CA TYR A 46 -3.04 0.15 -24.81
C TYR A 46 -3.09 -1.38 -24.88
N LYS A 47 -2.42 -1.94 -25.89
CA LYS A 47 -2.19 -3.39 -25.97
C LYS A 47 -0.82 -3.70 -25.38
N LEU A 48 -0.82 -4.41 -24.26
CA LEU A 48 0.39 -4.80 -23.55
C LEU A 48 0.77 -6.23 -23.97
N GLU A 49 2.03 -6.40 -24.34
CA GLU A 49 2.64 -7.72 -24.57
C GLU A 49 2.96 -8.40 -23.23
N MET A 50 3.33 -9.68 -23.28
CA MET A 50 3.81 -10.41 -22.12
C MET A 50 5.00 -9.69 -21.47
N ASP A 51 5.06 -9.69 -20.14
CA ASP A 51 6.11 -9.10 -19.31
C ASP A 51 6.31 -7.59 -19.52
N SER A 52 5.25 -6.88 -19.92
CA SER A 52 5.25 -5.42 -20.05
C SER A 52 4.32 -4.74 -19.06
N GLU A 53 4.57 -3.46 -18.78
CA GLU A 53 3.70 -2.63 -17.96
C GLU A 53 3.36 -1.29 -18.61
N LEU A 54 2.13 -0.84 -18.40
CA LEU A 54 1.69 0.51 -18.71
C LEU A 54 1.99 1.39 -17.51
N ARG A 55 2.85 2.40 -17.71
CA ARG A 55 3.16 3.42 -16.71
C ARG A 55 2.46 4.72 -17.06
N PHE A 56 1.81 5.33 -16.09
CA PHE A 56 1.27 6.67 -16.25
C PHE A 56 1.28 7.46 -14.95
N GLU A 57 1.33 8.79 -15.11
CA GLU A 57 1.38 9.75 -14.00
C GLU A 57 0.31 10.83 -14.19
N ILE A 58 -0.25 11.30 -13.07
CA ILE A 58 -1.26 12.35 -13.02
C ILE A 58 -0.76 13.43 -12.07
N GLU A 59 -0.27 14.54 -12.61
CA GLU A 59 0.21 15.70 -11.85
C GLU A 59 -0.85 16.80 -11.75
N ASN A 60 -1.74 16.89 -12.75
CA ASN A 60 -2.75 17.94 -12.80
C ASN A 60 -3.89 17.75 -11.81
N LYS A 61 -4.17 18.81 -11.03
CA LYS A 61 -5.17 18.79 -9.94
C LYS A 61 -6.62 18.55 -10.38
N ASN A 62 -6.93 18.86 -11.62
CA ASN A 62 -8.28 18.82 -12.16
C ASN A 62 -8.53 17.59 -13.05
N GLU A 63 -7.53 16.72 -13.20
CA GLU A 63 -7.62 15.56 -14.08
C GLU A 63 -7.81 14.30 -13.24
N LYS A 64 -8.70 13.43 -13.74
CA LYS A 64 -8.87 12.07 -13.26
C LYS A 64 -8.67 11.14 -14.44
N VAL A 65 -7.99 10.02 -14.20
CA VAL A 65 -7.80 8.98 -15.20
C VAL A 65 -8.52 7.74 -14.73
N THR A 66 -9.36 7.18 -15.60
CA THR A 66 -10.03 5.91 -15.36
C THR A 66 -9.37 4.83 -16.19
N VAL A 67 -8.99 3.73 -15.54
CA VAL A 67 -8.41 2.56 -16.17
C VAL A 67 -9.42 1.42 -16.15
N THR A 68 -9.57 0.72 -17.26
CA THR A 68 -10.39 -0.49 -17.35
C THR A 68 -9.62 -1.61 -18.07
N LEU A 69 -9.55 -2.80 -17.46
CA LEU A 69 -9.04 -3.99 -18.12
C LEU A 69 -10.09 -4.53 -19.08
N MET A 70 -9.81 -4.53 -20.38
CA MET A 70 -10.77 -4.96 -21.41
C MET A 70 -10.64 -6.44 -21.74
N ASN A 71 -9.41 -6.95 -21.79
CA ASN A 71 -9.11 -8.34 -22.10
C ASN A 71 -7.76 -8.78 -21.48
N GLY A 72 -7.59 -10.08 -21.23
CA GLY A 72 -6.39 -10.67 -20.63
C GLY A 72 -6.34 -10.54 -19.11
N HIS A 73 -5.12 -10.60 -18.57
CA HIS A 73 -4.85 -10.48 -17.14
C HIS A 73 -3.87 -9.35 -16.90
N ALA A 74 -4.13 -8.52 -15.89
CA ALA A 74 -3.26 -7.42 -15.50
C ALA A 74 -3.33 -7.22 -13.99
N GLU A 75 -2.28 -6.66 -13.44
CA GLU A 75 -2.18 -6.36 -12.01
C GLU A 75 -1.53 -5.01 -11.76
N LEU A 76 -1.97 -4.36 -10.68
CA LEU A 76 -1.35 -3.16 -10.14
C LEU A 76 -0.64 -3.51 -8.84
N PHE A 77 0.69 -3.46 -8.83
CA PHE A 77 1.52 -3.76 -7.65
C PHE A 77 1.11 -5.07 -6.94
N GLY A 78 0.81 -6.10 -7.73
CA GLY A 78 0.36 -7.42 -7.27
C GLY A 78 -1.13 -7.59 -7.01
N THR A 79 -1.94 -6.52 -7.05
CA THR A 79 -3.41 -6.60 -6.99
C THR A 79 -3.98 -6.84 -8.38
N GLU A 80 -4.68 -7.95 -8.58
CA GLU A 80 -5.32 -8.29 -9.86
C GLU A 80 -6.42 -7.29 -10.25
N LEU A 81 -6.43 -6.87 -11.51
CA LEU A 81 -7.49 -6.05 -12.08
C LEU A 81 -8.66 -6.92 -12.52
N VAL A 82 -9.87 -6.50 -12.16
CA VAL A 82 -11.10 -7.17 -12.58
C VAL A 82 -11.49 -6.67 -13.96
N MET A 83 -11.74 -7.60 -14.89
CA MET A 83 -12.15 -7.28 -16.25
C MET A 83 -13.43 -6.42 -16.25
N ARG A 84 -13.46 -5.39 -17.10
CA ARG A 84 -14.55 -4.41 -17.26
C ARG A 84 -14.90 -3.60 -16.00
N LYS A 85 -14.10 -3.69 -14.93
CA LYS A 85 -14.24 -2.83 -13.76
C LYS A 85 -13.43 -1.54 -13.97
N PRO A 86 -14.05 -0.35 -13.87
CA PRO A 86 -13.32 0.91 -13.91
C PRO A 86 -12.60 1.17 -12.59
N TYR A 87 -11.38 1.68 -12.68
CA TYR A 87 -10.55 2.12 -11.56
C TYR A 87 -10.14 3.59 -11.77
N GLU A 88 -10.56 4.47 -10.86
CA GLU A 88 -10.25 5.90 -10.94
C GLU A 88 -8.98 6.24 -10.16
N PHE A 89 -8.11 7.04 -10.79
CA PHE A 89 -6.91 7.61 -10.19
C PHE A 89 -6.95 9.13 -10.32
N GLY A 90 -6.49 9.82 -9.27
CA GLY A 90 -6.42 11.28 -9.22
C GLY A 90 -4.98 11.79 -9.12
N VAL A 91 -4.88 13.07 -8.80
CA VAL A 91 -3.64 13.83 -8.63
C VAL A 91 -2.60 13.12 -7.74
N GLY A 92 -1.35 13.12 -8.18
CA GLY A 92 -0.21 12.50 -7.51
C GLY A 92 -0.10 11.00 -7.72
N ALA A 93 -1.02 10.37 -8.46
CA ALA A 93 -0.95 8.95 -8.74
C ALA A 93 0.15 8.65 -9.75
N LYS A 94 1.12 7.82 -9.34
CA LYS A 94 2.10 7.15 -10.20
C LYS A 94 1.74 5.68 -10.29
N VAL A 95 1.36 5.23 -11.47
CA VAL A 95 0.69 3.94 -11.66
C VAL A 95 1.49 3.09 -12.65
N ALA A 96 1.72 1.83 -12.31
CA ALA A 96 2.35 0.84 -13.19
C ALA A 96 1.48 -0.44 -13.22
N ILE A 97 0.80 -0.68 -14.34
CA ILE A 97 -0.05 -1.85 -14.54
C ILE A 97 0.71 -2.88 -15.36
N PHE A 98 1.02 -4.01 -14.75
CA PHE A 98 1.84 -5.06 -15.33
C PHE A 98 1.00 -6.24 -15.81
N THR A 99 1.49 -6.99 -16.80
CA THR A 99 0.88 -8.25 -17.24
C THR A 99 1.91 -9.36 -17.49
N TYR A 100 1.65 -10.55 -16.93
CA TYR A 100 2.43 -11.76 -17.17
C TYR A 100 2.02 -12.53 -18.43
N HIS A 101 0.90 -12.19 -19.07
CA HIS A 101 0.33 -12.98 -20.17
C HIS A 101 -0.11 -12.13 -21.38
N GLY A 102 -0.01 -10.81 -21.28
CA GLY A 102 -0.57 -9.87 -22.24
C GLY A 102 -1.99 -9.46 -21.88
N CYS A 103 -2.33 -8.19 -22.16
CA CYS A 103 -3.65 -7.65 -21.91
C CYS A 103 -3.97 -6.45 -22.78
N THR A 104 -5.23 -6.05 -22.78
CA THR A 104 -5.69 -4.78 -23.36
C THR A 104 -6.25 -3.92 -22.26
N ILE A 105 -5.67 -2.73 -22.09
CA ILE A 105 -6.08 -1.74 -21.10
C ILE A 105 -6.66 -0.54 -21.83
N GLU A 106 -7.81 -0.10 -21.35
CA GLU A 106 -8.42 1.15 -21.75
C GLU A 106 -8.13 2.21 -20.70
N LEU A 107 -7.62 3.35 -21.15
CA LEU A 107 -7.34 4.51 -20.33
C LEU A 107 -8.22 5.67 -20.81
N ARG A 108 -9.05 6.22 -19.92
CA ARG A 108 -9.91 7.38 -20.17
C ARG A 108 -9.43 8.56 -19.36
N GLY A 109 -9.33 9.72 -19.99
CA GLY A 109 -8.81 10.94 -19.39
C GLY A 109 -7.45 11.29 -19.98
N LYS A 110 -6.80 12.30 -19.38
CA LYS A 110 -5.54 12.84 -19.87
C LYS A 110 -4.48 12.70 -18.78
N PRO A 111 -3.62 11.67 -18.85
CA PRO A 111 -2.44 11.61 -18.00
C PRO A 111 -1.37 12.59 -18.52
N ASP A 112 -0.50 13.07 -17.63
CA ASP A 112 0.63 13.92 -18.00
C ASP A 112 1.69 13.13 -18.79
N VAL A 113 1.92 11.89 -18.36
CA VAL A 113 2.82 10.94 -19.01
C VAL A 113 2.13 9.57 -19.06
N ALA A 114 2.16 8.89 -20.21
CA ALA A 114 1.70 7.51 -20.35
C ALA A 114 2.50 6.76 -21.42
N TYR A 115 3.17 5.66 -21.03
CA TYR A 115 3.97 4.85 -21.94
C TYR A 115 4.04 3.39 -21.50
N VAL A 116 4.35 2.49 -22.44
CA VAL A 116 4.54 1.06 -22.15
C VAL A 116 6.03 0.79 -21.93
N ALA A 117 6.37 0.21 -20.78
CA ALA A 117 7.70 -0.25 -20.44
C ALA A 117 7.81 -1.77 -20.63
N ARG A 118 8.89 -2.22 -21.28
CA ARG A 118 9.18 -3.65 -21.51
C ARG A 118 10.24 -4.20 -20.56
N GLU A 119 11.08 -3.33 -20.01
CA GLU A 119 12.12 -3.71 -19.06
C GLU A 119 11.60 -3.48 -17.64
N THR A 120 11.31 -4.58 -16.93
CA THR A 120 10.79 -4.55 -15.57
C THR A 120 11.49 -5.60 -14.69
N PRO A 121 11.66 -5.33 -13.39
CA PRO A 121 12.19 -6.32 -12.45
C PRO A 121 11.14 -7.33 -11.95
N MET A 122 9.94 -7.36 -12.55
CA MET A 122 8.79 -8.12 -12.03
C MET A 122 9.01 -9.64 -11.97
N VAL A 123 9.80 -10.20 -12.89
CA VAL A 123 10.18 -11.63 -12.86
C VAL A 123 11.06 -11.94 -11.65
N GLN A 124 11.99 -11.04 -11.30
CA GLN A 124 12.85 -11.22 -10.13
C GLN A 124 12.06 -11.09 -8.82
N TYR A 125 11.07 -10.19 -8.78
CA TYR A 125 10.15 -10.06 -7.66
C TYR A 125 9.27 -11.31 -7.50
N LEU A 126 8.76 -11.87 -8.60
CA LEU A 126 8.00 -13.12 -8.59
C LEU A 126 8.82 -14.32 -8.09
N ASN A 127 10.06 -14.45 -8.58
CA ASN A 127 10.97 -15.52 -8.14
C ASN A 127 11.28 -15.40 -6.64
N SER A 128 11.53 -14.17 -6.17
CA SER A 128 11.75 -13.89 -4.75
C SER A 128 10.54 -14.27 -3.90
N ASN A 129 9.33 -13.87 -4.32
CA ASN A 129 8.10 -14.24 -3.62
C ASN A 129 7.86 -15.76 -3.63
N SER A 130 8.19 -16.46 -4.71
CA SER A 130 8.06 -17.92 -4.80
C SER A 130 8.98 -18.62 -3.80
N ALA A 131 10.20 -18.11 -3.62
CA ALA A 131 11.10 -18.60 -2.58
C ALA A 131 10.55 -18.33 -1.16
N LEU A 132 10.00 -17.15 -0.91
CA LEU A 132 9.36 -16.83 0.36
C LEU A 132 8.15 -17.73 0.64
N GLU A 133 7.34 -18.05 -0.38
CA GLU A 133 6.22 -18.97 -0.22
C GLU A 133 6.68 -20.39 0.12
N HIS A 134 7.78 -20.87 -0.47
CA HIS A 134 8.35 -22.15 -0.09
C HIS A 134 8.75 -22.18 1.40
N LEU A 135 9.35 -21.08 1.90
CA LEU A 135 9.67 -20.93 3.32
C LEU A 135 8.41 -20.91 4.20
N ARG A 136 7.34 -20.23 3.78
CA ARG A 136 6.04 -20.23 4.49
C ARG A 136 5.42 -21.61 4.56
N ALA A 137 5.41 -22.35 3.45
CA ALA A 137 4.86 -23.70 3.39
C ALA A 137 5.64 -24.66 4.30
N LYS A 138 6.96 -24.57 4.30
CA LYS A 138 7.81 -25.32 5.22
C LYS A 138 7.56 -24.94 6.68
N ALA A 139 7.45 -23.63 6.97
CA ALA A 139 7.17 -23.15 8.32
C ALA A 139 5.82 -23.67 8.86
N GLU A 140 4.80 -23.70 8.00
CA GLU A 140 3.49 -24.28 8.34
C GLU A 140 3.55 -25.79 8.58
N GLN A 141 4.35 -26.52 7.78
CA GLN A 141 4.55 -27.96 7.96
C GLN A 141 5.30 -28.30 9.26
N ASP A 142 6.33 -27.51 9.59
CA ASP A 142 7.21 -27.73 10.73
C ASP A 142 6.70 -27.05 12.03
N ASP A 143 5.56 -26.35 11.99
CA ASP A 143 5.01 -25.49 13.06
C ASP A 143 6.02 -24.44 13.58
N THR A 144 6.80 -23.87 12.66
CA THR A 144 7.82 -22.85 12.94
C THR A 144 7.41 -21.46 12.44
N GLN A 145 8.21 -20.44 12.74
CA GLN A 145 7.96 -19.07 12.27
C GLN A 145 8.23 -18.96 10.77
N GLY A 146 7.34 -18.27 10.05
CA GLY A 146 7.51 -17.94 8.63
C GLY A 146 8.64 -16.93 8.39
N PRO A 147 8.92 -16.59 7.11
CA PRO A 147 9.99 -15.68 6.77
C PRO A 147 9.71 -14.26 7.29
N VAL A 148 10.71 -13.67 7.95
CA VAL A 148 10.75 -12.27 8.38
C VAL A 148 11.70 -11.58 7.43
N VAL A 149 11.13 -10.77 6.56
CA VAL A 149 11.80 -10.16 5.42
C VAL A 149 11.95 -8.67 5.64
N MET A 150 13.14 -8.13 5.38
CA MET A 150 13.38 -6.69 5.42
C MET A 150 13.83 -6.17 4.06
N ILE A 151 13.26 -5.03 3.63
CA ILE A 151 13.59 -4.38 2.37
C ILE A 151 14.35 -3.08 2.67
N VAL A 152 15.58 -2.98 2.17
CA VAL A 152 16.51 -1.87 2.42
C VAL A 152 17.03 -1.26 1.13
N GLY A 153 17.43 0.01 1.20
CA GLY A 153 17.93 0.77 0.06
C GLY A 153 17.76 2.27 0.28
N PRO A 154 18.40 3.11 -0.56
CA PRO A 154 18.30 4.57 -0.44
C PRO A 154 16.87 5.07 -0.72
N MET A 155 16.67 6.39 -0.68
CA MET A 155 15.39 6.99 -1.07
C MET A 155 15.10 6.69 -2.56
N ASP A 156 13.82 6.62 -2.92
CA ASP A 156 13.34 6.56 -4.31
C ASP A 156 13.84 5.37 -5.14
N VAL A 157 13.95 4.19 -4.50
CA VAL A 157 14.25 2.90 -5.18
C VAL A 157 13.08 1.93 -5.24
N GLY A 158 11.91 2.32 -4.72
CA GLY A 158 10.67 1.52 -4.78
C GLY A 158 10.47 0.51 -3.64
N LYS A 159 11.09 0.74 -2.47
CA LYS A 159 10.98 -0.15 -1.28
C LYS A 159 9.53 -0.42 -0.89
N THR A 160 8.72 0.63 -0.75
CA THR A 160 7.29 0.52 -0.38
C THR A 160 6.49 -0.21 -1.47
N THR A 161 6.81 0.01 -2.75
CA THR A 161 6.18 -0.69 -3.87
C THR A 161 6.51 -2.19 -3.83
N LEU A 162 7.76 -2.56 -3.58
CA LEU A 162 8.16 -3.96 -3.43
C LEU A 162 7.47 -4.62 -2.23
N CYS A 163 7.39 -3.93 -1.09
CA CYS A 163 6.62 -4.40 0.06
C CYS A 163 5.17 -4.69 -0.33
N ARG A 164 4.53 -3.75 -1.04
CA ARG A 164 3.15 -3.89 -1.51
C ARG A 164 2.96 -5.11 -2.42
N ILE A 165 3.87 -5.32 -3.36
CA ILE A 165 3.86 -6.49 -4.26
C ILE A 165 3.96 -7.79 -3.46
N PHE A 166 4.95 -7.92 -2.57
CA PHE A 166 5.13 -9.13 -1.76
C PHE A 166 3.96 -9.42 -0.84
N LEU A 167 3.38 -8.38 -0.21
CA LEU A 167 2.19 -8.52 0.62
C LEU A 167 0.98 -8.97 -0.19
N ASN A 168 0.73 -8.35 -1.34
CA ASN A 168 -0.38 -8.71 -2.21
C ASN A 168 -0.25 -10.15 -2.74
N TYR A 169 0.93 -10.57 -3.15
CA TYR A 169 1.19 -11.94 -3.58
C TYR A 169 0.97 -12.96 -2.45
N ALA A 170 1.47 -12.67 -1.25
CA ALA A 170 1.24 -13.53 -0.09
C ALA A 170 -0.25 -13.71 0.20
N VAL A 171 -1.02 -12.61 0.18
CA VAL A 171 -2.47 -12.66 0.45
C VAL A 171 -3.25 -13.38 -0.65
N ARG A 172 -2.83 -13.25 -1.92
CA ARG A 172 -3.41 -14.03 -3.03
C ARG A 172 -3.25 -15.54 -2.83
N LEU A 173 -2.18 -15.96 -2.16
CA LEU A 173 -1.94 -17.35 -1.77
C LEU A 173 -2.57 -17.73 -0.42
N GLY A 174 -3.45 -16.89 0.12
CA GLY A 174 -4.19 -17.15 1.35
C GLY A 174 -3.40 -16.92 2.64
N ARG A 175 -2.16 -16.38 2.54
CA ARG A 175 -1.33 -15.99 3.69
C ARG A 175 -1.85 -14.70 4.33
N ARG A 176 -1.41 -14.43 5.57
CA ARG A 176 -1.73 -13.22 6.35
C ARG A 176 -0.47 -12.65 7.00
N PRO A 177 0.47 -12.10 6.20
CA PRO A 177 1.71 -11.54 6.74
C PRO A 177 1.46 -10.27 7.55
N ILE A 178 2.38 -9.96 8.46
CA ILE A 178 2.43 -8.65 9.12
C ILE A 178 3.28 -7.71 8.25
N TYR A 179 2.71 -6.57 7.85
CA TYR A 179 3.46 -5.46 7.28
C TYR A 179 4.00 -4.59 8.42
N VAL A 180 5.28 -4.28 8.40
CA VAL A 180 5.94 -3.37 9.33
C VAL A 180 6.52 -2.21 8.54
N ASP A 181 6.26 -0.98 8.98
CA ASP A 181 6.81 0.23 8.38
C ASP A 181 7.67 0.98 9.40
N LEU A 182 8.98 1.03 9.14
CA LEU A 182 9.94 1.77 9.94
C LEU A 182 10.23 3.15 9.34
N ASP A 183 9.59 3.55 8.24
CA ASP A 183 9.81 4.86 7.63
C ASP A 183 8.96 5.96 8.26
N VAL A 184 9.59 6.70 9.20
CA VAL A 184 8.98 7.86 9.86
C VAL A 184 8.77 9.06 8.92
N GLY A 185 9.39 9.10 7.75
CA GLY A 185 9.30 10.24 6.83
C GLY A 185 8.01 10.23 6.01
N GLN A 186 7.61 9.06 5.50
CA GLN A 186 6.48 8.91 4.58
C GLN A 186 5.16 8.58 5.29
N GLY A 187 5.21 7.92 6.46
CA GLY A 187 4.01 7.60 7.25
C GLY A 187 3.07 6.59 6.59
N GLY A 188 3.60 5.49 6.04
CA GLY A 188 2.83 4.56 5.20
C GLY A 188 1.68 3.81 5.89
N ILE A 189 1.67 3.74 7.22
CA ILE A 189 0.61 3.09 8.02
C ILE A 189 -0.32 4.11 8.69
N ALA A 190 0.19 5.26 9.10
CA ALA A 190 -0.57 6.25 9.87
C ALA A 190 -0.24 7.67 9.39
N ILE A 191 0.47 8.45 10.20
CA ILE A 191 0.90 9.81 9.88
C ILE A 191 2.43 9.89 9.87
N PRO A 192 3.03 10.88 9.19
CA PRO A 192 4.46 11.15 9.30
C PRO A 192 4.90 11.29 10.77
N GLY A 193 6.10 10.80 11.06
CA GLY A 193 6.63 10.70 12.42
C GLY A 193 6.12 9.50 13.21
N THR A 194 5.71 8.43 12.53
CA THR A 194 5.31 7.18 13.18
C THR A 194 6.03 5.98 12.57
N ILE A 195 6.23 4.93 13.38
CA ILE A 195 6.51 3.58 12.91
C ILE A 195 5.34 2.68 13.29
N GLY A 196 5.10 1.61 12.57
CA GLY A 196 3.96 0.76 12.88
C GLY A 196 3.96 -0.60 12.22
N ALA A 197 2.91 -1.36 12.53
CA ALA A 197 2.65 -2.65 11.93
C ALA A 197 1.16 -2.90 11.71
N LEU A 198 0.83 -3.65 10.66
CA LEU A 198 -0.52 -3.99 10.24
C LEU A 198 -0.59 -5.46 9.82
N LEU A 199 -1.63 -6.18 10.24
CA LEU A 199 -1.91 -7.51 9.71
C LEU A 199 -2.61 -7.37 8.35
N VAL A 200 -2.01 -7.91 7.29
CA VAL A 200 -2.57 -7.81 5.94
C VAL A 200 -3.37 -9.06 5.62
N GLU A 201 -4.69 -8.91 5.53
CA GLU A 201 -5.61 -10.04 5.29
C GLU A 201 -6.24 -10.06 3.90
N ARG A 202 -6.21 -8.92 3.19
CA ARG A 202 -6.81 -8.71 1.87
C ARG A 202 -5.85 -7.90 1.00
N PRO A 203 -5.82 -8.11 -0.32
CA PRO A 203 -4.99 -7.30 -1.21
C PRO A 203 -5.37 -5.83 -1.07
N ALA A 204 -4.39 -4.93 -1.15
CA ALA A 204 -4.66 -3.51 -1.18
C ALA A 204 -5.55 -3.18 -2.39
N PRO A 205 -6.68 -2.47 -2.23
CA PRO A 205 -7.43 -1.98 -3.36
C PRO A 205 -6.52 -1.20 -4.32
N VAL A 206 -6.86 -1.19 -5.61
CA VAL A 206 -5.97 -0.64 -6.65
C VAL A 206 -5.71 0.87 -6.42
N ALA A 207 -6.73 1.62 -5.99
CA ALA A 207 -6.65 3.06 -5.73
C ALA A 207 -6.35 3.42 -4.26
N GLU A 208 -6.38 2.46 -3.34
CA GLU A 208 -6.26 2.70 -1.89
C GLU A 208 -5.14 1.84 -1.28
N GLY A 209 -4.57 2.27 -0.15
CA GLY A 209 -3.56 1.48 0.56
C GLY A 209 -4.12 0.20 1.19
N PHE A 210 -3.33 -0.44 2.06
CA PHE A 210 -3.83 -1.56 2.86
C PHE A 210 -4.91 -1.10 3.85
N SER A 211 -5.87 -1.98 4.15
CA SER A 211 -6.92 -1.68 5.12
C SER A 211 -6.33 -1.51 6.52
N GLN A 212 -6.42 -0.30 7.09
CA GLN A 212 -5.86 0.04 8.40
C GLN A 212 -6.75 -0.43 9.57
N GLN A 213 -7.15 -1.70 9.57
CA GLN A 213 -7.90 -2.28 10.69
C GLN A 213 -6.95 -2.58 11.87
N ALA A 214 -7.12 -1.83 12.96
CA ALA A 214 -6.36 -1.97 14.21
C ALA A 214 -4.82 -1.98 14.03
N PRO A 215 -4.21 -0.94 13.42
CA PRO A 215 -2.77 -0.86 13.28
C PRO A 215 -2.10 -0.70 14.64
N LEU A 216 -0.91 -1.27 14.79
CA LEU A 216 0.01 -0.94 15.88
C LEU A 216 0.83 0.27 15.45
N VAL A 217 0.81 1.34 16.22
CA VAL A 217 1.51 2.59 15.85
C VAL A 217 2.25 3.12 17.07
N TYR A 218 3.52 3.46 16.87
CA TYR A 218 4.32 4.21 17.82
C TYR A 218 4.67 5.58 17.23
N HIS A 219 4.43 6.63 18.00
CA HIS A 219 4.74 7.99 17.59
C HIS A 219 6.18 8.34 17.93
N PHE A 220 6.97 8.62 16.91
CA PHE A 220 8.36 9.07 17.03
C PHE A 220 8.44 10.59 17.18
N GLY A 221 7.55 11.34 16.52
CA GLY A 221 7.46 12.80 16.64
C GLY A 221 8.35 13.60 15.66
N HIS A 222 9.20 12.93 14.90
CA HIS A 222 10.08 13.53 13.90
C HIS A 222 9.96 12.84 12.54
N THR A 223 10.17 13.55 11.44
CA THR A 223 10.16 12.97 10.09
C THR A 223 11.52 12.43 9.65
N SER A 224 12.58 12.67 10.43
CA SER A 224 13.90 12.10 10.21
C SER A 224 14.36 11.29 11.43
N PRO A 225 14.75 10.01 11.27
CA PRO A 225 15.29 9.22 12.37
C PRO A 225 16.53 9.84 13.04
N SER A 226 17.29 10.67 12.30
CA SER A 226 18.49 11.34 12.81
C SER A 226 18.22 12.32 13.94
N ASP A 227 17.00 12.85 14.04
CA ASP A 227 16.65 13.85 15.04
C ASP A 227 16.69 13.27 16.47
N ASN A 228 16.45 11.97 16.59
CA ASN A 228 16.59 11.24 17.85
C ASN A 228 16.92 9.74 17.60
N ASP A 229 18.14 9.48 17.15
CA ASP A 229 18.70 8.15 16.84
C ASP A 229 18.46 7.14 17.98
N VAL A 230 18.69 7.55 19.23
CA VAL A 230 18.49 6.69 20.40
C VAL A 230 17.03 6.28 20.56
N PHE A 231 16.10 7.25 20.52
CA PHE A 231 14.68 6.96 20.68
C PHE A 231 14.13 6.14 19.51
N TYR A 232 14.58 6.41 18.28
CA TYR A 232 14.20 5.61 17.11
C TYR A 232 14.61 4.13 17.29
N GLY A 233 15.82 3.87 17.81
CA GLY A 233 16.27 2.52 18.16
C GLY A 233 15.39 1.83 19.23
N VAL A 234 14.96 2.57 20.25
CA VAL A 234 14.03 2.05 21.28
C VAL A 234 12.68 1.69 20.67
N LEU A 235 12.14 2.53 19.78
CA LEU A 235 10.87 2.26 19.10
C LEU A 235 10.96 1.02 18.19
N ILE A 236 12.06 0.86 17.45
CA ILE A 236 12.32 -0.35 16.66
C ILE A 236 12.25 -1.60 17.54
N SER A 237 12.95 -1.59 18.69
CA SER A 237 12.95 -2.74 19.61
C SER A 237 11.55 -3.05 20.13
N LYS A 238 10.79 -2.01 20.55
CA LYS A 238 9.44 -2.20 21.09
C LYS A 238 8.46 -2.71 20.04
N LEU A 239 8.57 -2.23 18.81
CA LEU A 239 7.76 -2.68 17.69
C LEU A 239 8.09 -4.14 17.33
N ALA A 240 9.37 -4.52 17.34
CA ALA A 240 9.80 -5.90 17.11
C ALA A 240 9.24 -6.85 18.16
N GLU A 241 9.43 -6.55 19.46
CA GLU A 241 8.90 -7.34 20.57
C GLU A 241 7.39 -7.58 20.41
N THR A 242 6.62 -6.51 20.19
CA THR A 242 5.16 -6.58 20.10
C THR A 242 4.68 -7.33 18.84
N THR A 243 5.42 -7.26 17.73
CA THR A 243 5.06 -7.97 16.49
C THR A 243 5.42 -9.45 16.54
N LEU A 244 6.53 -9.83 17.18
CA LEU A 244 6.90 -11.23 17.43
C LEU A 244 5.89 -11.90 18.36
N GLU A 245 5.45 -11.22 19.43
CA GLU A 245 4.36 -11.72 20.29
C GLU A 245 3.06 -11.96 19.51
N ARG A 246 2.73 -11.07 18.57
CA ARG A 246 1.55 -11.23 17.70
C ARG A 246 1.67 -12.41 16.75
N LEU A 247 2.86 -12.74 16.26
CA LEU A 247 3.06 -13.95 15.45
C LEU A 247 2.78 -15.19 16.29
N GLU A 248 3.35 -15.29 17.48
CA GLU A 248 3.14 -16.45 18.37
C GLU A 248 1.67 -16.62 18.78
N ALA A 249 0.93 -15.53 18.94
CA ALA A 249 -0.50 -15.57 19.27
C ALA A 249 -1.42 -16.04 18.10
N ASN A 250 -0.96 -15.97 16.85
CA ASN A 250 -1.78 -16.29 15.68
C ASN A 250 -1.01 -17.16 14.68
N LYS A 251 -1.30 -18.48 14.68
CA LYS A 251 -0.68 -19.46 13.78
C LYS A 251 -0.66 -19.04 12.31
N LYS A 252 -1.76 -18.48 11.80
CA LYS A 252 -1.84 -18.07 10.40
C LYS A 252 -0.90 -16.91 10.10
N ALA A 253 -0.77 -15.95 11.02
CA ALA A 253 0.22 -14.88 10.91
C ALA A 253 1.64 -15.43 11.08
N LYS A 254 1.87 -16.30 12.08
CA LYS A 254 3.14 -16.98 12.36
C LYS A 254 3.74 -17.59 11.10
N TYR A 255 3.01 -18.45 10.41
CA TYR A 255 3.50 -19.13 9.21
C TYR A 255 3.67 -18.18 8.02
N SER A 256 2.90 -17.09 7.98
CA SER A 256 2.97 -16.10 6.91
C SER A 256 4.19 -15.17 7.03
N GLY A 257 4.65 -14.95 8.26
CA GLY A 257 5.82 -14.14 8.58
C GLY A 257 5.57 -12.63 8.47
N MET A 258 6.63 -11.86 8.26
CA MET A 258 6.59 -10.40 8.20
C MET A 258 7.30 -9.84 6.98
N ILE A 259 6.87 -8.65 6.55
CA ILE A 259 7.55 -7.84 5.52
C ILE A 259 7.77 -6.45 6.11
N ILE A 260 9.04 -6.04 6.21
CA ILE A 260 9.49 -4.83 6.89
C ILE A 260 10.03 -3.83 5.86
N ASN A 261 9.37 -2.67 5.76
CA ASN A 261 9.83 -1.50 5.03
C ASN A 261 10.75 -0.64 5.91
N THR A 262 11.85 -0.13 5.35
CA THR A 262 12.76 0.78 6.05
C THR A 262 12.79 2.17 5.42
N CYS A 263 13.22 3.18 6.18
CA CYS A 263 13.54 4.48 5.63
C CYS A 263 14.77 4.42 4.68
N GLY A 264 14.96 5.49 3.89
CA GLY A 264 16.09 5.62 2.96
C GLY A 264 17.44 5.97 3.58
N TRP A 265 17.56 6.00 4.91
CA TRP A 265 18.80 6.35 5.60
C TRP A 265 19.72 5.13 5.74
N VAL A 266 20.63 4.96 4.79
CA VAL A 266 21.45 3.74 4.66
C VAL A 266 22.91 3.88 5.10
N LYS A 267 23.31 5.06 5.60
CA LYS A 267 24.71 5.36 5.99
C LYS A 267 24.79 5.77 7.46
N GLY A 268 25.94 5.52 8.10
CA GLY A 268 26.22 5.99 9.47
C GLY A 268 25.19 5.48 10.47
N GLY A 269 24.48 6.39 11.15
CA GLY A 269 23.40 6.07 12.09
C GLY A 269 22.33 5.15 11.49
N GLY A 270 21.90 5.45 10.25
CA GLY A 270 20.92 4.64 9.54
C GLY A 270 21.37 3.21 9.28
N TYR A 271 22.65 2.99 8.94
CA TYR A 271 23.20 1.64 8.79
C TYR A 271 23.19 0.86 10.12
N ARG A 272 23.50 1.53 11.24
CA ARG A 272 23.38 0.90 12.58
C ARG A 272 21.94 0.52 12.89
N HIS A 273 20.97 1.34 12.50
CA HIS A 273 19.55 1.00 12.67
C HIS A 273 19.10 -0.16 11.79
N ILE A 274 19.63 -0.30 10.58
CA ILE A 274 19.39 -1.48 9.73
C ILE A 274 19.89 -2.75 10.44
N LEU A 275 21.14 -2.73 10.95
CA LEU A 275 21.69 -3.87 11.68
C LEU A 275 20.92 -4.17 12.99
N HIS A 276 20.49 -3.12 13.69
CA HIS A 276 19.66 -3.24 14.88
C HIS A 276 18.30 -3.88 14.56
N ALA A 277 17.63 -3.44 13.50
CA ALA A 277 16.35 -4.00 13.06
C ALA A 277 16.49 -5.47 12.62
N ILE A 278 17.56 -5.85 11.92
CA ILE A 278 17.83 -7.26 11.56
C ILE A 278 17.82 -8.15 12.80
N LYS A 279 18.52 -7.71 13.85
CA LYS A 279 18.62 -8.45 15.10
C LYS A 279 17.31 -8.44 15.89
N ALA A 280 16.70 -7.26 16.05
CA ALA A 280 15.51 -7.09 16.87
C ALA A 280 14.30 -7.85 16.33
N PHE A 281 14.13 -7.90 15.01
CA PHE A 281 13.04 -8.61 14.34
C PHE A 281 13.37 -10.08 14.00
N GLU A 282 14.60 -10.54 14.28
CA GLU A 282 15.07 -11.88 13.88
C GLU A 282 14.90 -12.14 12.37
N VAL A 283 15.33 -11.16 11.56
CA VAL A 283 15.19 -11.16 10.09
C VAL A 283 15.96 -12.33 9.48
N ASN A 284 15.30 -13.09 8.60
CA ASN A 284 15.91 -14.21 7.88
C ASN A 284 16.25 -13.90 6.42
N ALA A 285 15.64 -12.87 5.83
CA ALA A 285 16.02 -12.40 4.50
C ALA A 285 16.03 -10.87 4.40
N VAL A 286 17.06 -10.31 3.77
CA VAL A 286 17.21 -8.89 3.48
C VAL A 286 17.29 -8.68 1.98
N PHE A 287 16.36 -7.91 1.41
CA PHE A 287 16.37 -7.49 0.02
C PHE A 287 16.96 -6.09 -0.09
N VAL A 288 18.07 -5.96 -0.80
CA VAL A 288 18.77 -4.70 -1.03
C VAL A 288 18.41 -4.17 -2.41
N LEU A 289 17.76 -3.00 -2.46
CA LEU A 289 17.35 -2.33 -3.69
C LEU A 289 18.40 -1.34 -4.18
N ASP A 290 18.91 -1.56 -5.40
CA ASP A 290 19.70 -0.62 -6.21
C ASP A 290 20.88 0.05 -5.48
N GLN A 291 21.56 -0.70 -4.58
CA GLN A 291 22.69 -0.18 -3.81
C GLN A 291 23.75 -1.25 -3.51
N GLU A 292 24.69 -1.47 -4.44
CA GLU A 292 25.72 -2.50 -4.33
C GLU A 292 26.64 -2.32 -3.11
N ARG A 293 26.96 -1.08 -2.75
CA ARG A 293 27.79 -0.81 -1.56
C ARG A 293 27.11 -1.30 -0.29
N LEU A 294 25.82 -1.03 -0.13
CA LEU A 294 25.04 -1.47 1.03
C LEU A 294 24.95 -3.00 1.06
N TYR A 295 24.74 -3.62 -0.10
CA TYR A 295 24.73 -5.07 -0.25
C TYR A 295 26.03 -5.72 0.25
N ASN A 296 27.18 -5.19 -0.18
CA ASN A 296 28.49 -5.70 0.24
C ASN A 296 28.79 -5.42 1.72
N GLU A 297 28.37 -4.28 2.25
CA GLU A 297 28.48 -3.97 3.68
C GLU A 297 27.66 -4.97 4.53
N LEU A 298 26.42 -5.26 4.12
CA LEU A 298 25.57 -6.25 4.80
C LEU A 298 26.14 -7.68 4.72
N LEU A 299 26.66 -8.09 3.55
CA LEU A 299 27.31 -9.42 3.40
C LEU A 299 28.48 -9.62 4.36
N ARG A 300 29.18 -8.55 4.73
CA ARG A 300 30.30 -8.60 5.65
C ARG A 300 29.86 -8.60 7.11
N ASP A 301 28.86 -7.79 7.45
CA ASP A 301 28.54 -7.45 8.84
C ASP A 301 27.35 -8.25 9.42
N VAL A 302 26.55 -8.91 8.58
CA VAL A 302 25.39 -9.73 8.99
C VAL A 302 25.77 -11.21 9.07
N GLU A 303 25.13 -11.93 9.99
CA GLU A 303 25.33 -13.37 10.17
C GLU A 303 24.96 -14.17 8.93
N ARG A 304 25.72 -15.24 8.64
CA ARG A 304 25.52 -16.08 7.45
C ARG A 304 24.16 -16.79 7.37
N ALA A 305 23.44 -16.86 8.48
CA ALA A 305 22.09 -17.43 8.51
C ALA A 305 21.06 -16.53 7.79
N VAL A 306 21.30 -15.22 7.73
CA VAL A 306 20.43 -14.25 7.05
C VAL A 306 20.76 -14.23 5.57
N GLN A 307 19.77 -14.48 4.72
CA GLN A 307 19.92 -14.42 3.27
C GLN A 307 19.91 -12.96 2.81
N ILE A 308 20.93 -12.51 2.09
CA ILE A 308 20.99 -11.16 1.53
C ILE A 308 20.85 -11.27 0.01
N VAL A 309 19.84 -10.61 -0.53
CA VAL A 309 19.48 -10.65 -1.95
C VAL A 309 19.55 -9.26 -2.55
N PHE A 310 20.30 -9.09 -3.63
CA PHE A 310 20.32 -7.86 -4.40
C PHE A 310 19.22 -7.86 -5.46
N LEU A 311 18.46 -6.77 -5.54
CA LEU A 311 17.44 -6.57 -6.58
C LEU A 311 17.60 -5.18 -7.22
N PRO A 312 17.44 -5.06 -8.55
CA PRO A 312 17.44 -3.77 -9.22
C PRO A 312 16.16 -2.99 -8.92
N LYS A 313 16.24 -1.65 -9.01
CA LYS A 313 15.05 -0.81 -9.00
C LYS A 313 14.29 -0.94 -10.32
N SER A 314 12.98 -0.70 -10.27
CA SER A 314 12.22 -0.46 -11.50
C SER A 314 12.59 0.91 -12.07
N GLY A 315 12.79 1.01 -13.39
CA GLY A 315 12.99 2.29 -14.07
C GLY A 315 11.79 3.23 -14.02
N GLY A 316 10.65 2.77 -13.50
CA GLY A 316 9.44 3.58 -13.29
C GLY A 316 9.35 4.20 -11.90
N VAL A 317 10.34 3.98 -11.04
CA VAL A 317 10.44 4.67 -9.76
C VAL A 317 11.01 6.05 -10.02
N VAL A 318 10.23 7.07 -9.67
CA VAL A 318 10.55 8.50 -9.83
C VAL A 318 10.27 9.22 -8.52
#